data_AF-A0A8H4UZZ2-F1
#
_entry.id   AF-A0A8H4UZZ2-F1
#
_cell.length_a   1.000
_cell.length_b   1.000
_cell.length_c   1.000
_cell.angle_alpha   90.00
_cell.angle_beta   90.00
_cell.angle_gamma   90.00
#
_symmetry.space_group_name_H-M   'P 1'
#
loop_
_entity.id
_entity.type
_entity.pdbx_description
1 polymer ?
#
loop_
_entity_poly.entity_id
_entity_poly.type
_entity_poly.pdbx_seq_one_letter_code
_entity_poly.pdbx_strand_id
1 'polypeptide(L)'
;MSAVQASKVKLSPQHLGFARIDDSPAGVIDTANELLQKNHDSYHMYFRDVGGHNHISHSILSVLAMGGGPEELKRAYDDGYGYQRPLPPLDPAVVQELSDPEKFMARMFNIDQYTNFLIFFEHEIEIKGWKAVVQEYCFSHTPLAETMFFQLYEGLLHPIIHLGFGVEFEQPSLIAEGLAHAASHDPGNIDTFFHRSEQLAQSGTIPSRPLIELYEEVRRNEKTRTSGRMQDGPWRLRDGPLARSMDEIVGIAAKFQISPE
;
A
#
# COMPACT_ATOMS: atom_id res chain seq x y z
N MET A 1 27.16 11.53 1.27
CA MET A 1 25.94 11.89 2.05
C MET A 1 25.55 10.63 2.81
N SER A 2 25.35 10.68 4.12
CA SER A 2 24.86 9.50 4.85
C SER A 2 23.49 9.12 4.29
N ALA A 3 23.22 7.82 4.16
CA ALA A 3 21.87 7.36 3.86
C ALA A 3 20.91 7.89 4.93
N VAL A 4 19.71 8.31 4.51
CA VAL A 4 18.65 8.69 5.46
C VAL A 4 18.23 7.43 6.20
N GLN A 5 18.11 7.49 7.53
CA GLN A 5 17.61 6.38 8.33
C GLN A 5 16.19 6.02 7.88
N ALA A 6 15.83 4.74 7.92
CA ALA A 6 14.53 4.31 7.41
C ALA A 6 13.37 4.90 8.23
N SER A 7 13.59 5.21 9.51
CA SER A 7 12.63 5.88 10.40
C SER A 7 12.55 7.40 10.26
N LYS A 8 13.30 8.00 9.31
CA LYS A 8 13.36 9.46 9.14
C LYS A 8 12.83 9.90 7.79
N VAL A 9 11.87 10.83 7.84
CA VAL A 9 11.37 11.51 6.64
C VAL A 9 12.37 12.57 6.22
N LYS A 10 12.75 12.53 4.95
CA LYS A 10 13.57 13.57 4.33
C LYS A 10 13.29 13.63 2.82
N LEU A 11 12.32 14.46 2.47
CA LEU A 11 11.94 14.71 1.09
C LEU A 11 13.06 15.37 0.30
N SER A 12 13.21 14.92 -0.94
CA SER A 12 14.15 15.45 -1.92
C SER A 12 13.57 16.71 -2.58
N PRO A 13 14.31 17.82 -2.66
CA PRO A 13 13.87 18.98 -3.44
C PRO A 13 13.92 18.72 -4.96
N GLN A 14 14.55 17.63 -5.43
CA GLN A 14 14.66 17.31 -6.85
C GLN A 14 13.42 16.62 -7.41
N HIS A 15 12.64 15.93 -6.57
CA HIS A 15 11.44 15.23 -6.99
C HIS A 15 10.32 15.44 -5.98
N LEU A 16 9.37 16.30 -6.36
CA LEU A 16 8.22 16.67 -5.54
C LEU A 16 6.91 16.07 -6.08
N GLY A 17 6.99 14.92 -6.74
CA GLY A 17 5.86 14.19 -7.32
C GLY A 17 5.64 14.43 -8.81
N PHE A 18 4.83 13.58 -9.44
CA PHE A 18 4.59 13.58 -10.89
C PHE A 18 3.48 14.53 -11.37
N ALA A 19 2.57 14.94 -10.48
CA ALA A 19 1.36 15.70 -10.82
C ALA A 19 1.49 17.23 -10.66
N ARG A 20 2.70 17.77 -10.86
CA ARG A 20 3.01 19.19 -10.61
C ARG A 20 2.15 20.12 -11.47
N ILE A 21 1.37 20.98 -10.80
CA ILE A 21 0.57 22.04 -11.43
C ILE A 21 1.27 23.40 -11.26
N ASP A 22 1.76 23.69 -10.06
CA ASP A 22 2.44 24.96 -9.72
C ASP A 22 3.82 24.74 -9.09
N ASP A 23 4.61 25.83 -8.99
CA ASP A 23 5.87 25.85 -8.24
C ASP A 23 5.62 25.84 -6.72
N SER A 24 6.52 25.20 -5.98
CA SER A 24 6.38 25.01 -4.53
C SER A 24 6.80 26.28 -3.76
N PRO A 25 5.94 26.82 -2.87
CA PRO A 25 6.31 27.95 -2.01
C PRO A 25 7.50 27.62 -1.10
N ALA A 26 8.25 28.65 -0.69
CA ALA A 26 9.38 28.48 0.23
C ALA A 26 8.93 27.84 1.56
N GLY A 27 9.75 26.94 2.11
CA GLY A 27 9.49 26.26 3.38
C GLY A 27 8.51 25.08 3.32
N VAL A 28 7.97 24.76 2.13
CA VAL A 28 7.00 23.66 1.98
C VAL A 28 7.62 22.28 2.27
N ILE A 29 8.88 22.06 1.87
CA ILE A 29 9.58 20.78 2.09
C ILE A 29 9.81 20.55 3.58
N ASP A 30 10.23 21.59 4.32
CA ASP A 30 10.45 21.51 5.76
C ASP A 30 9.13 21.22 6.48
N THR A 31 8.04 21.88 6.06
CA THR A 31 6.70 21.64 6.60
C THR A 31 6.24 20.21 6.33
N ALA A 32 6.42 19.71 5.10
CA ALA A 32 6.07 18.34 4.74
C ALA A 32 6.87 17.32 5.56
N ASN A 33 8.19 17.51 5.70
CA ASN A 33 9.04 16.64 6.52
C ASN A 33 8.57 16.61 7.99
N GLU A 34 8.27 17.76 8.58
CA GLU A 34 7.78 17.85 9.96
C GLU A 34 6.47 17.08 10.15
N LEU A 35 5.49 17.32 9.27
CA LEU A 35 4.15 16.73 9.38
C LEU A 35 4.15 15.22 9.12
N LEU A 36 4.91 14.77 8.12
CA LEU A 36 5.07 13.35 7.81
C LEU A 36 5.81 12.62 8.93
N GLN A 37 6.89 13.20 9.47
CA GLN A 37 7.61 12.60 10.60
C GLN A 37 6.70 12.48 11.83
N LYS A 38 5.93 13.53 12.12
CA LYS A 38 4.96 13.50 13.22
C LYS A 38 3.92 12.40 13.04
N ASN A 39 3.42 12.21 11.82
CA ASN A 39 2.49 11.12 11.50
C ASN A 39 3.14 9.75 11.73
N HIS A 40 4.33 9.54 11.19
CA HIS A 40 5.12 8.31 11.31
C HIS A 40 5.38 7.93 12.77
N ASP A 41 5.81 8.89 13.59
CA ASP A 41 6.17 8.66 14.99
C ASP A 41 4.96 8.42 15.91
N SER A 42 3.78 8.92 15.54
CA SER A 42 2.66 9.03 16.50
C SER A 42 1.51 8.09 16.20
N TYR A 43 1.23 7.80 14.93
CA TYR A 43 -0.06 7.25 14.55
C TYR A 43 0.03 5.87 13.94
N HIS A 44 -0.96 5.07 14.31
CA HIS A 44 -1.21 3.79 13.67
C HIS A 44 -1.61 3.99 12.21
N MET A 45 -1.26 3.04 11.33
CA MET A 45 -1.79 2.99 9.96
C MET A 45 -3.32 2.83 9.88
N TYR A 46 -3.97 2.43 10.97
CA TYR A 46 -5.42 2.30 11.03
C TYR A 46 -5.96 3.20 12.12
N PHE A 47 -6.97 4.01 11.83
CA PHE A 47 -7.62 4.84 12.85
C PHE A 47 -8.78 4.12 13.56
N ARG A 48 -9.20 2.96 13.04
CA ARG A 48 -10.18 2.02 13.65
C ARG A 48 -9.97 0.61 13.10
N ASP A 49 -10.58 -0.38 13.73
CA ASP A 49 -10.30 -1.79 13.43
C ASP A 49 -10.79 -2.28 12.07
N VAL A 50 -11.81 -1.62 11.48
CA VAL A 50 -12.41 -2.05 10.21
C VAL A 50 -12.50 -0.88 9.24
N GLY A 51 -11.86 -1.03 8.07
CA GLY A 51 -11.96 -0.11 6.93
C GLY A 51 -11.64 1.35 7.27
N GLY A 52 -10.70 1.58 8.19
CA GLY A 52 -10.22 2.92 8.51
C GLY A 52 -8.70 2.97 8.43
N HIS A 53 -8.20 3.53 7.35
CA HIS A 53 -6.77 3.66 7.04
C HIS A 53 -6.30 5.10 7.23
N ASN A 54 -5.07 5.29 7.66
CA ASN A 54 -4.48 6.60 7.86
C ASN A 54 -4.12 7.23 6.51
N HIS A 55 -4.81 8.31 6.16
CA HIS A 55 -4.66 9.03 4.89
C HIS A 55 -3.79 10.28 4.98
N ILE A 56 -3.17 10.57 6.14
CA ILE A 56 -2.41 11.81 6.34
C ILE A 56 -1.25 11.91 5.35
N SER A 57 -0.42 10.85 5.24
CA SER A 57 0.71 10.82 4.30
C SER A 57 0.24 11.00 2.84
N HIS A 58 -0.85 10.36 2.44
CA HIS A 58 -1.43 10.49 1.10
C HIS A 58 -1.86 11.92 0.81
N SER A 59 -2.53 12.56 1.77
CA SER A 59 -3.07 13.91 1.63
C SER A 59 -1.96 14.95 1.53
N ILE A 60 -0.95 14.88 2.41
CA ILE A 60 0.21 15.78 2.40
C ILE A 60 0.98 15.64 1.10
N LEU A 61 1.31 14.42 0.69
CA LEU A 61 2.11 14.20 -0.51
C LEU A 61 1.35 14.53 -1.80
N SER A 62 0.03 14.33 -1.84
CA SER A 62 -0.80 14.78 -2.97
C SER A 62 -0.83 16.29 -3.09
N VAL A 63 -1.02 17.00 -1.97
CA VAL A 63 -1.00 18.47 -1.96
C VAL A 63 0.38 19.00 -2.37
N LEU A 64 1.45 18.40 -1.86
CA LEU A 64 2.82 18.72 -2.28
C LEU A 64 3.01 18.46 -3.78
N ALA A 65 2.54 17.31 -4.29
CA ALA A 65 2.60 16.95 -5.71
C ALA A 65 1.84 17.90 -6.61
N MET A 66 0.79 18.55 -6.12
CA MET A 66 0.05 19.56 -6.89
C MET A 66 0.65 20.98 -6.79
N GLY A 67 1.64 21.21 -5.91
CA GLY A 67 2.27 22.52 -5.71
C GLY A 67 1.70 23.35 -4.56
N GLY A 68 0.95 22.75 -3.63
CA GLY A 68 0.42 23.42 -2.45
C GLY A 68 1.51 23.96 -1.52
N GLY A 69 1.18 24.97 -0.72
CA GLY A 69 2.08 25.60 0.24
C GLY A 69 1.98 25.05 1.67
N PRO A 70 2.74 25.61 2.63
CA PRO A 70 2.73 25.19 4.02
C PRO A 70 1.33 25.19 4.68
N GLU A 71 0.48 26.16 4.34
CA GLU A 71 -0.89 26.25 4.90
C GLU A 71 -1.78 25.12 4.37
N GLU A 72 -1.70 24.80 3.08
CA GLU A 72 -2.42 23.66 2.49
C GLU A 72 -1.95 22.32 3.09
N LEU A 73 -0.65 22.15 3.33
CA LEU A 73 -0.12 20.94 3.96
C LEU A 73 -0.59 20.79 5.40
N LYS A 74 -0.59 21.88 6.19
CA LYS A 74 -1.11 21.87 7.55
C LYS A 74 -2.59 21.52 7.57
N ARG A 75 -3.40 22.11 6.67
CA ARG A 75 -4.82 21.74 6.50
C ARG A 75 -4.97 20.25 6.18
N ALA A 76 -4.18 19.72 5.24
CA ALA A 76 -4.22 18.30 4.87
C ALA A 76 -3.88 17.35 6.04
N TYR A 77 -2.97 17.76 6.92
CA TYR A 77 -2.70 17.04 8.17
C TYR A 77 -3.87 17.18 9.16
N ASP A 78 -4.41 18.39 9.30
CA ASP A 78 -5.45 18.72 10.28
C ASP A 78 -6.80 18.05 9.97
N ASP A 79 -7.09 17.77 8.69
CA ASP A 79 -8.27 17.00 8.28
C ASP A 79 -8.24 15.57 8.82
N GLY A 80 -7.04 15.01 9.02
CA GLY A 80 -6.84 13.61 9.39
C GLY A 80 -6.51 13.36 10.87
N TYR A 81 -5.92 14.32 11.59
CA TYR A 81 -5.30 14.03 12.90
C TYR A 81 -6.29 13.73 14.03
N GLY A 82 -7.49 14.36 14.00
CA GLY A 82 -8.40 14.39 15.15
C GLY A 82 -9.03 13.04 15.53
N TYR A 83 -8.98 12.06 14.63
CA TYR A 83 -9.51 10.71 14.83
C TYR A 83 -8.45 9.62 14.78
N GLN A 84 -7.16 9.97 14.68
CA GLN A 84 -6.08 8.98 14.68
C GLN A 84 -5.96 8.30 16.04
N ARG A 85 -5.40 7.09 16.02
CA ARG A 85 -5.07 6.33 17.23
C ARG A 85 -3.55 6.13 17.34
N PRO A 86 -3.02 5.98 18.56
CA PRO A 86 -1.58 5.76 18.75
C PRO A 86 -1.13 4.42 18.16
N LEU A 87 0.17 4.34 17.88
CA LEU A 87 0.83 3.09 17.51
C LEU A 87 0.55 1.97 18.54
N PRO A 88 0.32 0.72 18.09
CA PRO A 88 0.23 -0.41 19.00
C PRO A 88 1.60 -0.67 19.65
N PRO A 89 1.65 -1.36 20.81
CA PRO A 89 2.89 -1.60 21.52
C PRO A 89 3.94 -2.32 20.66
N LEU A 90 5.18 -1.83 20.74
CA LEU A 90 6.35 -2.51 20.18
C LEU A 90 6.76 -3.68 21.08
N ASP A 91 6.98 -4.85 20.48
CA ASP A 91 7.63 -6.00 21.11
C ASP A 91 8.94 -6.34 20.38
N PRO A 92 10.11 -5.98 20.94
CA PRO A 92 11.41 -6.25 20.32
C PRO A 92 11.68 -7.74 20.07
N ALA A 93 11.10 -8.65 20.88
CA ALA A 93 11.27 -10.08 20.67
C ALA A 93 10.51 -10.52 19.41
N VAL A 94 9.30 -10.01 19.20
CA VAL A 94 8.54 -10.25 17.95
C VAL A 94 9.31 -9.72 16.75
N VAL A 95 9.85 -8.50 16.81
CA VAL A 95 10.63 -7.92 15.69
C VAL A 95 11.80 -8.81 15.29
N GLN A 96 12.52 -9.40 16.25
CA GLN A 96 13.61 -10.33 15.96
C GLN A 96 13.10 -11.61 15.28
N GLU A 97 11.97 -12.14 15.72
CA GLU A 97 11.35 -13.33 15.15
C GLU A 97 10.86 -13.15 13.71
N LEU A 98 10.50 -11.94 13.29
CA LEU A 98 10.01 -11.65 11.94
C LEU A 98 11.06 -11.91 10.83
N SER A 99 12.34 -12.08 11.18
CA SER A 99 13.37 -12.52 10.23
C SER A 99 13.19 -13.96 9.76
N ASP A 100 12.41 -14.77 10.49
CA ASP A 100 11.99 -16.10 10.08
C ASP A 100 10.68 -16.01 9.26
N PRO A 101 10.66 -16.46 7.99
CA PRO A 101 9.47 -16.32 7.15
C PRO A 101 8.21 -17.02 7.68
N GLU A 102 8.35 -18.17 8.35
CA GLU A 102 7.19 -18.89 8.91
C GLU A 102 6.61 -18.12 10.10
N LYS A 103 7.48 -17.58 10.95
CA LYS A 103 7.06 -16.71 12.07
C LYS A 103 6.46 -15.39 11.57
N PHE A 104 7.02 -14.81 10.51
CA PHE A 104 6.46 -13.63 9.86
C PHE A 104 5.02 -13.91 9.41
N MET A 105 4.81 -14.96 8.62
CA MET A 105 3.49 -15.33 8.10
C MET A 105 2.50 -15.64 9.22
N ALA A 106 2.94 -16.30 10.30
CA ALA A 106 2.09 -16.59 11.46
C ALA A 106 1.61 -15.33 12.22
N ARG A 107 2.25 -14.18 12.00
CA ARG A 107 1.88 -12.89 12.61
C ARG A 107 1.15 -11.95 11.67
N MET A 108 1.06 -12.29 10.38
CA MET A 108 0.36 -11.48 9.39
C MET A 108 -1.13 -11.36 9.72
N PHE A 109 -1.78 -10.39 9.07
CA PHE A 109 -3.23 -10.18 9.13
C PHE A 109 -3.75 -9.77 10.51
N ASN A 110 -2.88 -9.19 11.33
CA ASN A 110 -3.23 -8.64 12.62
C ASN A 110 -2.77 -7.18 12.71
N ILE A 111 -3.75 -6.27 12.79
CA ILE A 111 -3.52 -4.83 12.87
C ILE A 111 -2.70 -4.44 14.10
N ASP A 112 -2.81 -5.18 15.21
CA ASP A 112 -2.06 -4.91 16.44
C ASP A 112 -0.55 -5.18 16.26
N GLN A 113 -0.16 -5.93 15.22
CA GLN A 113 1.25 -6.18 14.89
C GLN A 113 1.87 -5.11 14.01
N TYR A 114 1.13 -4.07 13.62
CA TYR A 114 1.60 -3.02 12.71
C TYR A 114 2.95 -2.42 13.13
N THR A 115 3.10 -2.01 14.41
CA THR A 115 4.37 -1.43 14.89
C THR A 115 5.54 -2.41 14.78
N ASN A 116 5.30 -3.70 15.04
CA ASN A 116 6.35 -4.71 14.94
C ASN A 116 6.82 -4.89 13.49
N PHE A 117 5.88 -4.93 12.54
CA PHE A 117 6.21 -4.96 11.12
C PHE A 117 6.89 -3.67 10.64
N LEU A 118 6.44 -2.51 11.11
CA LEU A 118 7.04 -1.22 10.75
C LEU A 118 8.51 -1.18 11.15
N ILE A 119 8.82 -1.46 12.42
CA ILE A 119 10.20 -1.45 12.93
C ILE A 119 11.05 -2.54 12.26
N PHE A 120 10.46 -3.71 11.96
CA PHE A 120 11.14 -4.74 11.19
C PHE A 120 11.56 -4.25 9.80
N PHE A 121 10.63 -3.65 9.04
CA PHE A 121 10.94 -3.16 7.70
C PHE A 121 11.89 -1.96 7.72
N GLU A 122 11.82 -1.08 8.73
CA GLU A 122 12.82 -0.04 8.91
C GLU A 122 14.24 -0.62 9.03
N HIS A 123 14.43 -1.62 9.90
CA HIS A 123 15.73 -2.27 10.04
C HIS A 123 16.20 -2.96 8.76
N GLU A 124 15.31 -3.69 8.08
CA GLU A 124 15.63 -4.35 6.81
C GLU A 124 16.05 -3.34 5.73
N ILE A 125 15.37 -2.19 5.67
CA ILE A 125 15.68 -1.11 4.73
C ILE A 125 17.00 -0.44 5.07
N GLU A 126 17.33 -0.25 6.35
CA GLU A 126 18.63 0.29 6.77
C GLU A 126 19.80 -0.62 6.36
N ILE A 127 19.60 -1.94 6.38
CA ILE A 127 20.63 -2.93 6.04
C ILE A 127 20.76 -3.09 4.52
N LYS A 128 19.63 -3.28 3.82
CA LYS A 128 19.59 -3.74 2.43
C LYS A 128 19.29 -2.62 1.43
N GLY A 129 18.71 -1.52 1.88
CA GLY A 129 18.10 -0.50 1.05
C GLY A 129 16.70 -0.89 0.58
N TRP A 130 15.82 0.10 0.41
CA TRP A 130 14.39 -0.13 0.19
C TRP A 130 14.08 -0.95 -1.08
N LYS A 131 14.87 -0.77 -2.15
CA LYS A 131 14.67 -1.49 -3.41
C LYS A 131 14.86 -2.99 -3.21
N ALA A 132 15.90 -3.39 -2.48
CA ALA A 132 16.18 -4.80 -2.21
C ALA A 132 15.09 -5.42 -1.32
N VAL A 133 14.63 -4.68 -0.30
CA VAL A 133 13.53 -5.14 0.58
C VAL A 133 12.25 -5.34 -0.21
N VAL A 134 11.84 -4.37 -1.05
CA VAL A 134 10.64 -4.52 -1.89
C VAL A 134 10.77 -5.73 -2.82
N GLN A 135 11.94 -5.93 -3.44
CA GLN A 135 12.19 -7.11 -4.29
C GLN A 135 12.08 -8.41 -3.50
N GLU A 136 12.68 -8.48 -2.33
CA GLU A 136 12.68 -9.67 -1.47
C GLU A 136 11.28 -10.03 -0.96
N TYR A 137 10.55 -9.06 -0.42
CA TYR A 137 9.26 -9.30 0.24
C TYR A 137 8.05 -9.18 -0.68
N CYS A 138 8.18 -8.75 -1.93
CA CYS A 138 7.04 -8.65 -2.85
C CYS A 138 7.25 -9.30 -4.22
N PHE A 139 8.50 -9.63 -4.61
CA PHE A 139 8.80 -10.08 -5.97
C PHE A 139 9.74 -11.29 -6.04
N SER A 140 10.11 -11.90 -4.90
CA SER A 140 11.00 -13.06 -4.88
C SER A 140 10.32 -14.40 -5.17
N HIS A 141 8.99 -14.40 -5.36
CA HIS A 141 8.17 -15.60 -5.59
C HIS A 141 8.26 -16.67 -4.49
N THR A 142 8.75 -16.31 -3.31
CA THR A 142 8.63 -17.15 -2.11
C THR A 142 7.17 -17.12 -1.61
N PRO A 143 6.71 -18.12 -0.83
CA PRO A 143 5.35 -18.10 -0.28
C PRO A 143 5.03 -16.81 0.50
N LEU A 144 5.99 -16.31 1.26
CA LEU A 144 5.86 -15.02 1.96
C LEU A 144 5.72 -13.85 0.98
N ALA A 145 6.58 -13.80 -0.04
CA ALA A 145 6.57 -12.69 -1.01
C ALA A 145 5.30 -12.66 -1.85
N GLU A 146 4.78 -13.81 -2.27
CA GLU A 146 3.49 -13.92 -2.96
C GLU A 146 2.35 -13.42 -2.05
N THR A 147 2.34 -13.85 -0.78
CA THR A 147 1.33 -13.40 0.19
C THR A 147 1.39 -11.88 0.38
N MET A 148 2.57 -11.32 0.62
CA MET A 148 2.79 -9.88 0.75
C MET A 148 2.39 -9.12 -0.51
N PHE A 149 2.70 -9.64 -1.69
CA PHE A 149 2.33 -9.03 -2.97
C PHE A 149 0.82 -8.93 -3.14
N PHE A 150 0.06 -9.98 -2.84
CA PHE A 150 -1.40 -9.93 -2.89
C PHE A 150 -1.95 -8.94 -1.87
N GLN A 151 -1.39 -8.91 -0.66
CA GLN A 151 -1.76 -7.97 0.40
C GLN A 151 -1.55 -6.51 0.03
N LEU A 152 -0.69 -6.18 -0.94
CA LEU A 152 -0.58 -4.82 -1.43
C LEU A 152 -1.91 -4.28 -1.99
N TYR A 153 -2.76 -5.18 -2.50
CA TYR A 153 -4.05 -4.85 -3.11
C TYR A 153 -5.25 -5.06 -2.16
N GLU A 154 -4.99 -5.38 -0.89
CA GLU A 154 -6.05 -5.49 0.11
C GLU A 154 -6.52 -4.12 0.61
N GLY A 155 -7.63 -4.15 1.36
CA GLY A 155 -8.07 -2.97 2.11
C GLY A 155 -8.46 -1.80 1.23
N LEU A 156 -9.08 -2.05 0.07
CA LEU A 156 -9.34 -1.02 -0.95
C LEU A 156 -8.04 -0.38 -1.49
N LEU A 157 -6.99 -1.19 -1.69
CA LEU A 157 -5.71 -0.82 -2.31
C LEU A 157 -4.84 0.12 -1.46
N HIS A 158 -5.15 0.32 -0.18
CA HIS A 158 -4.41 1.30 0.64
C HIS A 158 -2.93 0.95 0.83
N PRO A 159 -2.51 -0.32 1.00
CA PRO A 159 -1.10 -0.63 1.11
C PRO A 159 -0.30 -0.28 -0.15
N ILE A 160 -0.79 -0.64 -1.36
CA ILE A 160 -0.11 -0.26 -2.63
C ILE A 160 -0.15 1.24 -2.89
N ILE A 161 -1.22 1.94 -2.55
CA ILE A 161 -1.28 3.40 -2.64
C ILE A 161 -0.19 4.01 -1.74
N HIS A 162 -0.10 3.54 -0.49
CA HIS A 162 0.89 4.04 0.47
C HIS A 162 2.33 3.73 0.03
N LEU A 163 2.60 2.48 -0.38
CA LEU A 163 3.90 2.09 -0.93
C LEU A 163 4.25 2.92 -2.17
N GLY A 164 3.28 3.18 -3.06
CA GLY A 164 3.44 4.00 -4.25
C GLY A 164 3.91 5.41 -3.93
N PHE A 165 3.32 6.07 -2.93
CA PHE A 165 3.80 7.36 -2.42
C PHE A 165 5.24 7.28 -1.89
N GLY A 166 5.55 6.22 -1.12
CA GLY A 166 6.92 5.99 -0.64
C GLY A 166 7.93 5.85 -1.79
N VAL A 167 7.57 5.15 -2.87
CA VAL A 167 8.40 4.99 -4.06
C VAL A 167 8.51 6.28 -4.86
N GLU A 168 7.40 6.98 -5.11
CA GLU A 168 7.37 8.24 -5.84
C GLU A 168 8.31 9.26 -5.20
N PHE A 169 8.20 9.45 -3.88
CA PHE A 169 9.02 10.44 -3.17
C PHE A 169 10.37 9.89 -2.66
N GLU A 170 10.74 8.66 -3.05
CA GLU A 170 11.90 7.92 -2.55
C GLU A 170 12.06 8.03 -1.01
N GLN A 171 10.98 7.81 -0.26
CA GLN A 171 10.94 7.91 1.21
C GLN A 171 10.93 6.52 1.88
N PRO A 172 12.07 6.06 2.44
CA PRO A 172 12.17 4.81 3.17
C PRO A 172 11.14 4.58 4.27
N SER A 173 10.81 5.61 5.06
CA SER A 173 9.83 5.52 6.15
C SER A 173 8.45 5.15 5.65
N LEU A 174 7.98 5.79 4.58
CA LEU A 174 6.68 5.50 3.98
C LEU A 174 6.68 4.14 3.26
N ILE A 175 7.83 3.71 2.72
CA ILE A 175 7.95 2.35 2.16
C ILE A 175 7.79 1.30 3.28
N ALA A 176 8.45 1.50 4.43
CA ALA A 176 8.28 0.64 5.60
C ALA A 176 6.83 0.64 6.10
N GLU A 177 6.19 1.80 6.18
CA GLU A 177 4.76 1.94 6.50
C GLU A 177 3.87 1.15 5.54
N GLY A 178 4.10 1.25 4.22
CA GLY A 178 3.33 0.53 3.20
C GLY A 178 3.49 -0.99 3.27
N LEU A 179 4.70 -1.49 3.53
CA LEU A 179 4.95 -2.91 3.72
C LEU A 179 4.35 -3.43 5.03
N ALA A 180 4.48 -2.69 6.12
CA ALA A 180 3.84 -3.01 7.40
C ALA A 180 2.32 -2.98 7.31
N HIS A 181 1.77 -2.08 6.49
CA HIS A 181 0.36 -2.03 6.17
C HIS A 181 -0.08 -3.35 5.50
N ALA A 182 0.58 -3.76 4.42
CA ALA A 182 0.28 -5.02 3.74
C ALA A 182 0.36 -6.24 4.69
N ALA A 183 1.42 -6.31 5.50
CA ALA A 183 1.63 -7.42 6.42
C ALA A 183 0.54 -7.54 7.51
N SER A 184 0.02 -6.40 7.99
CA SER A 184 -0.94 -6.35 9.10
C SER A 184 -2.40 -6.36 8.68
N HIS A 185 -2.71 -6.08 7.40
CA HIS A 185 -4.09 -5.96 6.92
C HIS A 185 -4.80 -7.32 6.84
N ASP A 186 -6.11 -7.39 7.10
CA ASP A 186 -6.92 -8.59 6.85
C ASP A 186 -6.89 -9.02 5.36
N PRO A 187 -6.82 -10.32 5.02
CA PRO A 187 -6.52 -10.75 3.66
C PRO A 187 -7.67 -10.71 2.66
N GLY A 188 -8.91 -10.35 3.07
CA GLY A 188 -10.04 -9.97 2.20
C GLY A 188 -10.40 -10.85 0.98
N ASN A 189 -9.81 -12.04 0.87
CA ASN A 189 -9.82 -12.99 -0.25
C ASN A 189 -9.21 -12.47 -1.58
N ILE A 190 -8.38 -11.42 -1.60
CA ILE A 190 -7.74 -10.98 -2.86
C ILE A 190 -6.73 -12.00 -3.40
N ASP A 191 -6.10 -12.77 -2.51
CA ASP A 191 -5.18 -13.86 -2.84
C ASP A 191 -5.80 -14.87 -3.83
N THR A 192 -7.05 -15.26 -3.57
CA THR A 192 -7.82 -16.18 -4.41
C THR A 192 -8.04 -15.59 -5.79
N PHE A 193 -8.30 -14.29 -5.89
CA PHE A 193 -8.44 -13.61 -7.19
C PHE A 193 -7.14 -13.66 -7.99
N PHE A 194 -6.00 -13.33 -7.37
CA PHE A 194 -4.71 -13.33 -8.05
C PHE A 194 -4.30 -14.74 -8.49
N HIS A 195 -4.34 -15.73 -7.59
CA HIS A 195 -3.99 -17.11 -7.91
C HIS A 195 -4.83 -17.68 -9.05
N ARG A 196 -6.14 -17.47 -9.03
CA ARG A 196 -7.03 -17.96 -10.10
C ARG A 196 -6.78 -17.24 -11.42
N SER A 197 -6.50 -15.94 -11.39
CA SER A 197 -6.20 -15.15 -12.59
C SER A 197 -4.89 -15.59 -13.23
N GLU A 198 -3.85 -15.78 -12.43
CA GLU A 198 -2.54 -16.27 -12.89
C GLU A 198 -2.64 -17.69 -13.44
N GLN A 199 -3.28 -18.61 -12.71
CA GLN A 199 -3.47 -19.99 -13.18
C GLN A 199 -4.21 -20.05 -14.52
N LEU A 200 -5.24 -19.22 -14.69
CA LEU A 200 -5.99 -19.16 -15.93
C LEU A 200 -5.16 -18.56 -17.08
N ALA A 201 -4.39 -17.50 -16.82
CA ALA A 201 -3.49 -16.90 -17.80
C ALA A 201 -2.42 -17.92 -18.27
N GLN A 202 -1.83 -18.65 -17.33
CA GLN A 202 -0.80 -19.66 -17.60
C GLN A 202 -1.34 -20.92 -18.31
N SER A 203 -2.67 -21.13 -18.32
CA SER A 203 -3.26 -22.28 -19.03
C SER A 203 -3.07 -22.25 -20.55
N GLY A 204 -2.74 -21.09 -21.12
CA GLY A 204 -2.60 -20.90 -22.58
C GLY A 204 -3.93 -20.91 -23.35
N THR A 205 -5.06 -21.00 -22.66
CA THR A 205 -6.39 -21.07 -23.28
C THR A 205 -7.03 -19.70 -23.52
N ILE A 206 -6.50 -18.65 -22.86
CA ILE A 206 -7.05 -17.29 -22.90
C ILE A 206 -6.09 -16.38 -23.69
N PRO A 207 -6.55 -15.72 -24.77
CA PRO A 207 -5.71 -14.81 -25.53
C PRO A 207 -5.48 -13.49 -24.79
N SER A 208 -4.26 -12.95 -24.92
CA SER A 208 -3.90 -11.64 -24.39
C SER A 208 -4.71 -10.50 -25.05
N ARG A 209 -5.03 -9.46 -24.27
CA ARG A 209 -5.82 -8.31 -24.69
C ARG A 209 -5.28 -6.99 -24.12
N PRO A 210 -5.39 -5.87 -24.84
CA PRO A 210 -5.03 -4.55 -24.31
C PRO A 210 -5.85 -4.16 -23.08
N LEU A 211 -5.21 -3.49 -22.11
CA LEU A 211 -5.86 -3.06 -20.86
C LEU A 211 -7.12 -2.22 -21.08
N ILE A 212 -7.15 -1.38 -22.12
CA ILE A 212 -8.32 -0.55 -22.45
C ILE A 212 -9.54 -1.40 -22.86
N GLU A 213 -9.34 -2.50 -23.58
CA GLU A 213 -10.43 -3.43 -23.94
C GLU A 213 -10.98 -4.13 -22.69
N LEU A 214 -10.10 -4.51 -21.76
CA LEU A 214 -10.49 -5.14 -20.50
C LEU A 214 -11.29 -4.20 -19.61
N TYR A 215 -10.88 -2.92 -19.54
CA TYR A 215 -11.66 -1.89 -18.85
C TYR A 215 -13.08 -1.76 -19.43
N GLU A 216 -13.22 -1.76 -20.76
CA GLU A 216 -14.53 -1.76 -21.40
C GLU A 216 -15.33 -3.04 -21.11
N GLU A 217 -14.68 -4.20 -21.07
CA GLU A 217 -15.32 -5.48 -20.76
C GLU A 217 -15.90 -5.47 -19.33
N VAL A 218 -15.14 -4.99 -18.34
CA VAL A 218 -15.62 -4.79 -16.96
C VAL A 218 -16.84 -3.86 -16.92
N ARG A 219 -16.87 -2.81 -17.75
CA ARG A 219 -17.99 -1.85 -17.77
C ARG A 219 -19.23 -2.37 -18.48
N ARG A 220 -19.07 -3.20 -19.52
CA ARG A 220 -20.20 -3.77 -20.28
C ARG A 220 -20.81 -4.98 -19.59
N ASN A 221 -20.03 -5.71 -18.79
CA ASN A 221 -20.52 -6.86 -18.04
C ASN A 221 -21.35 -6.42 -16.82
N GLU A 222 -22.63 -6.82 -16.79
CA GLU A 222 -23.57 -6.42 -15.74
C GLU A 222 -23.15 -6.93 -14.36
N LYS A 223 -22.64 -8.15 -14.25
CA LYS A 223 -22.22 -8.73 -12.97
C LYS A 223 -21.04 -7.98 -12.38
N THR A 224 -20.01 -7.68 -13.17
CA THR A 224 -18.84 -6.95 -12.70
C THR A 224 -19.17 -5.49 -12.38
N ARG A 225 -19.99 -4.83 -13.19
CA ARG A 225 -20.36 -3.41 -12.98
C ARG A 225 -21.27 -3.22 -11.75
N THR A 226 -22.09 -4.20 -11.41
CA THR A 226 -23.07 -4.09 -10.31
C THR A 226 -22.70 -4.89 -9.06
N SER A 227 -21.55 -5.57 -9.06
CA SER A 227 -21.13 -6.39 -7.94
C SER A 227 -20.77 -5.58 -6.71
N GLY A 228 -20.17 -4.39 -6.83
CA GLY A 228 -19.93 -3.49 -5.69
C GLY A 228 -21.18 -2.71 -5.28
N ARG A 229 -21.56 -2.73 -4.00
CA ARG A 229 -22.74 -2.05 -3.48
C ARG A 229 -22.37 -1.14 -2.30
N MET A 230 -23.14 -0.06 -2.13
CA MET A 230 -22.92 0.85 -0.99
C MET A 230 -23.16 0.14 0.35
N GLN A 231 -24.08 -0.83 0.38
CA GLN A 231 -24.44 -1.61 1.54
C GLN A 231 -23.33 -2.55 2.03
N ASP A 232 -22.33 -2.86 1.21
CA ASP A 232 -21.19 -3.68 1.64
C ASP A 232 -20.23 -2.92 2.58
N GLY A 233 -20.39 -1.60 2.69
CA GLY A 233 -19.61 -0.75 3.59
C GLY A 233 -18.10 -0.92 3.39
N PRO A 234 -17.33 -1.23 4.46
CA PRO A 234 -15.88 -1.39 4.39
C PRO A 234 -15.43 -2.64 3.62
N TRP A 235 -16.32 -3.61 3.39
CA TRP A 235 -16.01 -4.89 2.73
C TRP A 235 -16.40 -4.90 1.25
N ARG A 236 -16.51 -3.72 0.64
CA ARG A 236 -17.04 -3.56 -0.73
C ARG A 236 -16.29 -4.35 -1.80
N LEU A 237 -14.99 -4.60 -1.63
CA LEU A 237 -14.23 -5.45 -2.55
C LEU A 237 -14.51 -6.93 -2.28
N ARG A 238 -14.30 -7.39 -1.04
CA ARG A 238 -14.53 -8.76 -0.58
C ARG A 238 -15.96 -9.24 -0.84
N ASP A 239 -16.95 -8.54 -0.32
CA ASP A 239 -18.36 -8.93 -0.41
C ASP A 239 -18.98 -8.54 -1.75
N GLY A 240 -18.32 -7.65 -2.50
CA GLY A 240 -18.72 -7.20 -3.82
C GLY A 240 -18.10 -8.03 -4.95
N PRO A 241 -17.19 -7.49 -5.77
CA PRO A 241 -16.62 -8.19 -6.91
C PRO A 241 -16.03 -9.58 -6.60
N LEU A 242 -15.34 -9.73 -5.46
CA LEU A 242 -14.70 -10.99 -5.09
C LEU A 242 -15.71 -12.07 -4.66
N ALA A 243 -16.88 -11.71 -4.15
CA ALA A 243 -17.92 -12.68 -3.80
C ALA A 243 -18.97 -12.89 -4.90
N ARG A 244 -19.32 -11.83 -5.66
CA ARG A 244 -20.47 -11.84 -6.57
C ARG A 244 -20.11 -11.95 -8.05
N SER A 245 -18.86 -11.70 -8.41
CA SER A 245 -18.41 -11.74 -9.81
C SER A 245 -17.00 -12.29 -9.97
N MET A 246 -16.52 -13.15 -9.06
CA MET A 246 -15.14 -13.65 -9.04
C MET A 246 -14.77 -14.31 -10.37
N ASP A 247 -15.61 -15.19 -10.89
CA ASP A 247 -15.34 -15.92 -12.13
C ASP A 247 -15.23 -14.95 -13.32
N GLU A 248 -16.09 -13.94 -13.38
CA GLU A 248 -16.04 -12.92 -14.43
C GLU A 248 -14.78 -12.05 -14.33
N ILE A 249 -14.42 -11.56 -13.14
CA ILE A 249 -13.23 -10.71 -12.99
C ILE A 249 -11.94 -11.52 -13.21
N VAL A 250 -11.88 -12.79 -12.78
CA VAL A 250 -10.74 -13.69 -13.07
C VAL A 250 -10.60 -13.91 -14.57
N GLY A 251 -11.72 -14.20 -15.27
CA GLY A 251 -11.72 -14.39 -16.72
C GLY A 251 -11.28 -13.16 -17.50
N ILE A 252 -11.58 -11.95 -17.00
CA ILE A 252 -11.12 -10.69 -17.58
C ILE A 252 -9.64 -10.45 -17.25
N ALA A 253 -9.24 -10.60 -15.98
CA ALA A 253 -7.88 -10.32 -15.53
C ALA A 253 -6.85 -11.25 -16.21
N ALA A 254 -7.17 -12.52 -16.40
CA ALA A 254 -6.30 -13.49 -17.07
C ALA A 254 -5.97 -13.16 -18.54
N LYS A 255 -6.72 -12.24 -19.16
CA LYS A 255 -6.43 -11.73 -20.51
C LYS A 255 -5.36 -10.64 -20.51
N PHE A 256 -5.02 -10.05 -19.36
CA PHE A 256 -3.89 -9.14 -19.27
C PHE A 256 -2.62 -9.95 -19.06
N GLN A 257 -1.83 -10.09 -20.11
CA GLN A 257 -0.58 -10.87 -20.08
C GLN A 257 0.55 -10.01 -20.63
N ILE A 258 1.64 -9.95 -19.88
CA ILE A 258 2.89 -9.31 -20.31
C ILE A 258 3.79 -10.43 -20.85
N SER A 259 4.20 -10.33 -22.11
CA SER A 259 5.21 -11.24 -22.64
C SER A 259 6.55 -10.96 -21.95
N PRO A 260 7.30 -11.98 -21.50
CA PRO A 260 8.68 -11.78 -21.13
C PRO A 260 9.42 -11.21 -22.35
N GLU A 261 10.13 -10.10 -22.17
CA GLU A 261 11.10 -9.61 -23.15
C GLU A 261 12.27 -10.60 -23.34
#